data_AF-A0A4P6QAD2-F1
#
_entry.id   AF-A0A4P6QAD2-F1
#
_cell.length_a   1.000
_cell.length_b   1.000
_cell.length_c   1.000
_cell.angle_alpha   90.00
_cell.angle_beta   90.00
_cell.angle_gamma   90.00
#
_symmetry.space_group_name_H-M   'P 1'
#
loop_
_entity.id
_entity.type
_entity.pdbx_description
1 polymer ?
#
loop_
_entity_poly.entity_id
_entity_poly.type
_entity_poly.pdbx_seq_one_letter_code
_entity_poly.pdbx_strand_id
1 'polypeptide(L)'
;MSDHGTGGSGAVSRSRGALAPPEPEGAACTPGACTCTGQENAAPREGIATGHGDGAPAESGWAPPECALPADRRPERVAEFDALFSAAVQGVARPEPTVLRLVLDARHEAAARELAAQESGCCSFFTFTFTPSTDGVHWHITVPEAQTEVLDALAERATAAGASR
;
A
#
# COMPACT_ATOMS: atom_id res chain seq x y z
N MET A 1 41.46 -50.31 -30.74
CA MET A 1 42.73 -49.98 -30.07
C MET A 1 42.87 -48.48 -30.14
N SER A 2 43.14 -47.86 -28.98
CA SER A 2 43.52 -46.44 -28.80
C SER A 2 42.36 -45.44 -28.96
N ASP A 3 42.15 -44.44 -28.10
CA ASP A 3 42.87 -43.93 -26.95
C ASP A 3 41.86 -43.13 -26.09
N HIS A 4 41.81 -43.36 -24.78
CA HIS A 4 40.99 -42.60 -23.83
C HIS A 4 41.85 -41.49 -23.20
N GLY A 5 41.62 -40.25 -23.64
CA GLY A 5 42.25 -39.05 -23.10
C GLY A 5 41.70 -38.68 -21.72
N THR A 6 42.60 -38.69 -20.74
CA THR A 6 42.44 -38.35 -19.32
C THR A 6 42.52 -36.83 -19.08
N GLY A 7 41.73 -36.35 -18.10
CA GLY A 7 41.98 -35.09 -17.37
C GLY A 7 40.68 -34.31 -17.11
N GLY A 8 40.33 -33.89 -15.89
CA GLY A 8 41.01 -34.00 -14.62
C GLY A 8 40.16 -33.47 -13.47
N SER A 9 40.52 -33.93 -12.28
CA SER A 9 40.62 -33.21 -11.01
C SER A 9 39.49 -32.28 -10.56
N GLY A 10 38.87 -32.67 -9.45
CA GLY A 10 38.16 -31.74 -8.56
C GLY A 10 37.26 -32.42 -7.54
N ALA A 11 37.80 -33.29 -6.70
CA ALA A 11 37.06 -33.85 -5.56
C ALA A 11 36.70 -32.72 -4.58
N VAL A 12 35.39 -32.47 -4.43
CA VAL A 12 34.81 -31.59 -3.41
C VAL A 12 35.17 -32.11 -2.01
N SER A 13 35.90 -31.28 -1.26
CA SER A 13 36.18 -31.48 0.16
C SER A 13 34.88 -31.39 0.96
N ARG A 14 34.62 -32.40 1.81
CA ARG A 14 33.56 -32.35 2.81
C ARG A 14 34.16 -32.13 4.20
N SER A 15 33.49 -31.24 4.93
CA SER A 15 33.31 -31.20 6.40
C SER A 15 34.33 -30.46 7.25
N ARG A 16 33.96 -29.28 7.76
CA ARG A 16 33.50 -29.04 9.15
C ARG A 16 33.56 -27.54 9.46
N GLY A 17 32.49 -27.00 10.04
CA GLY A 17 32.50 -25.64 10.57
C GLY A 17 31.09 -25.09 10.71
N ALA A 18 30.31 -25.66 11.63
CA ALA A 18 29.18 -24.95 12.19
C ALA A 18 29.70 -23.73 12.94
N LEU A 19 29.24 -22.54 12.56
CA LEU A 19 29.05 -21.38 13.41
C LEU A 19 28.01 -20.52 12.70
N ALA A 20 26.78 -20.63 13.18
CA ALA A 20 25.69 -19.72 12.83
C ALA A 20 26.05 -18.29 13.28
N PRO A 21 25.57 -17.24 12.59
CA PRO A 21 25.55 -15.91 13.17
C PRO A 21 24.65 -15.90 14.43
N PRO A 22 24.96 -15.10 15.45
CA PRO A 22 24.03 -14.90 16.57
C PRO A 22 22.76 -14.21 16.06
N GLU A 23 21.62 -14.81 16.37
CA GLU A 23 20.29 -14.23 16.23
C GLU A 23 20.18 -12.95 17.09
N PRO A 24 19.42 -11.92 16.68
CA PRO A 24 19.04 -10.85 17.60
C PRO A 24 18.13 -11.44 18.69
N GLU A 25 18.63 -11.42 19.93
CA GLU A 25 17.88 -11.84 21.11
C GLU A 25 16.54 -11.10 21.18
N GLY A 26 15.49 -11.90 21.33
CA GLY A 26 14.11 -11.44 21.35
C GLY A 26 13.84 -10.38 22.41
N ALA A 27 13.15 -9.33 21.99
CA ALA A 27 12.35 -8.51 22.88
C ALA A 27 11.31 -9.41 23.57
N ALA A 28 11.64 -9.86 24.77
CA ALA A 28 10.71 -10.53 25.66
C ALA A 28 9.68 -9.50 26.16
N CYS A 29 8.50 -9.49 25.55
CA CYS A 29 7.33 -8.86 26.16
C CYS A 29 6.89 -9.71 27.35
N THR A 30 7.36 -9.38 28.56
CA THR A 30 6.74 -9.86 29.80
C THR A 30 5.45 -9.07 30.06
N PRO A 31 4.28 -9.73 30.19
CA PRO A 31 3.09 -9.06 30.70
C PRO A 31 3.27 -8.78 32.20
N GLY A 32 3.24 -7.51 32.60
CA GLY A 32 3.05 -7.14 34.01
C GLY A 32 3.98 -6.11 34.66
N ALA A 33 4.84 -5.37 33.93
CA ALA A 33 5.78 -4.43 34.58
C ALA A 33 6.02 -3.09 33.86
N CYS A 34 5.08 -2.60 33.07
CA CYS A 34 5.14 -1.22 32.57
C CYS A 34 4.19 -0.33 33.38
N THR A 35 4.64 0.16 34.54
CA THR A 35 3.97 1.28 35.22
C THR A 35 4.58 2.58 34.72
N CYS A 36 3.89 3.29 33.82
CA CYS A 36 4.10 4.72 33.63
C CYS A 36 3.35 5.46 34.73
N THR A 37 4.11 6.09 35.63
CA THR A 37 3.62 6.89 36.75
C THR A 37 2.92 8.14 36.22
N GLY A 38 1.58 8.14 36.31
CA GLY A 38 0.75 9.26 35.91
C GLY A 38 -0.75 9.03 36.09
N GLN A 39 -1.16 8.21 37.06
CA GLN A 39 -2.58 8.06 37.42
C GLN A 39 -2.72 7.72 38.89
N GLU A 40 -3.18 8.68 39.69
CA GLU A 40 -3.99 8.37 40.86
C GLU A 40 -4.91 9.53 41.18
N ASN A 41 -6.21 9.25 41.10
CA ASN A 41 -7.26 9.76 41.99
C ASN A 41 -8.40 8.71 41.91
N ALA A 42 -8.49 7.85 42.92
CA ALA A 42 -9.61 6.93 43.17
C ALA A 42 -10.88 7.74 43.57
N ALA A 43 -12.14 7.32 43.49
CA ALA A 43 -12.79 6.01 43.46
C ALA A 43 -14.28 6.20 42.99
N PRO A 44 -15.14 5.16 42.93
CA PRO A 44 -16.26 5.06 41.97
C PRO A 44 -17.63 5.54 42.50
N ARG A 45 -18.56 5.80 41.56
CA ARG A 45 -19.99 5.45 41.66
C ARG A 45 -20.75 5.67 40.33
N GLU A 46 -21.30 4.57 39.84
CA GLU A 46 -22.63 4.37 39.21
C GLU A 46 -23.13 5.27 38.06
N GLY A 47 -23.58 4.60 36.98
CA GLY A 47 -24.36 5.15 35.85
C GLY A 47 -23.49 5.96 34.88
N ILE A 48 -23.61 5.91 33.56
CA ILE A 48 -24.74 5.63 32.67
C ILE A 48 -24.07 5.27 31.33
N ALA A 49 -24.57 4.25 30.62
CA ALA A 49 -24.21 4.03 29.24
C ALA A 49 -24.74 5.18 28.37
N THR A 50 -23.85 5.89 27.67
CA THR A 50 -23.97 6.38 26.29
C THR A 50 -22.94 7.49 26.09
N GLY A 51 -22.02 7.25 25.17
CA GLY A 51 -20.99 8.17 24.76
C GLY A 51 -20.08 7.40 23.83
N HIS A 52 -20.61 7.10 22.65
CA HIS A 52 -19.81 6.67 21.51
C HIS A 52 -18.75 7.76 21.34
N GLY A 53 -17.51 7.47 21.73
CA GLY A 53 -16.38 8.31 21.40
C GLY A 53 -16.29 8.30 19.89
N ASP A 54 -16.83 9.33 19.24
CA ASP A 54 -16.62 9.56 17.82
C ASP A 54 -15.21 10.15 17.65
N GLY A 55 -14.23 9.30 17.96
CA GLY A 55 -12.93 9.34 17.33
C GLY A 55 -12.97 8.24 16.30
N ALA A 56 -13.56 8.53 15.13
CA ALA A 56 -13.55 7.61 14.00
C ALA A 56 -12.11 7.10 13.81
N PRO A 57 -11.87 5.77 13.78
CA PRO A 57 -10.63 5.30 13.20
C PRO A 57 -10.66 5.77 11.75
N ALA A 58 -9.54 6.28 11.24
CA ALA A 58 -9.39 6.60 9.83
C ALA A 58 -9.67 5.33 9.01
N GLU A 59 -10.93 5.15 8.59
CA GLU A 59 -11.36 4.05 7.75
C GLU A 59 -10.83 4.33 6.35
N SER A 60 -9.55 4.02 6.10
CA SER A 60 -8.94 4.05 4.77
C SER A 60 -9.23 5.34 3.99
N GLY A 61 -8.83 6.50 4.54
CA GLY A 61 -9.34 7.85 4.28
C GLY A 61 -9.40 8.44 2.85
N TRP A 62 -9.32 7.63 1.79
CA TRP A 62 -9.71 8.02 0.44
C TRP A 62 -10.82 7.16 -0.15
N ALA A 63 -11.05 5.93 0.34
CA ALA A 63 -12.06 5.03 -0.21
C ALA A 63 -13.46 5.47 0.28
N PRO A 64 -14.37 5.90 -0.61
CA PRO A 64 -15.67 6.39 -0.17
C PRO A 64 -16.52 5.27 0.42
N PRO A 65 -17.52 5.61 1.25
CA PRO A 65 -18.52 4.64 1.72
C PRO A 65 -19.30 3.98 0.57
N GLU A 66 -19.32 4.61 -0.61
CA GLU A 66 -19.92 4.08 -1.83
C GLU A 66 -19.03 3.08 -2.58
N CYS A 67 -17.80 2.85 -2.14
CA CYS A 67 -17.12 1.65 -2.59
C CYS A 67 -17.87 0.47 -1.99
N ALA A 68 -18.59 -0.27 -2.84
CA ALA A 68 -19.38 -1.45 -2.46
C ALA A 68 -18.52 -2.62 -1.93
N LEU A 69 -17.23 -2.34 -1.70
CA LEU A 69 -16.24 -3.25 -1.21
C LEU A 69 -16.42 -3.46 0.30
N PRO A 70 -16.43 -4.72 0.79
CA PRO A 70 -16.46 -5.02 2.21
C PRO A 70 -15.35 -4.32 3.00
N ALA A 71 -15.61 -3.92 4.24
CA ALA A 71 -14.67 -3.19 5.09
C ALA A 71 -13.29 -3.87 5.21
N ASP A 72 -13.28 -5.20 5.23
CA ASP A 72 -12.10 -6.04 5.28
C ASP A 72 -11.23 -5.98 4.01
N ARG A 73 -11.82 -5.63 2.86
CA ARG A 73 -11.13 -5.56 1.56
C ARG A 73 -10.65 -4.16 1.20
N ARG A 74 -11.21 -3.11 1.83
CA ARG A 74 -10.80 -1.71 1.62
C ARG A 74 -9.30 -1.48 1.86
N PRO A 75 -8.69 -1.96 2.97
CA PRO A 75 -7.26 -1.74 3.20
C PRO A 75 -6.37 -2.45 2.18
N GLU A 76 -6.79 -3.60 1.63
CA GLU A 76 -6.05 -4.31 0.59
C GLU A 76 -5.99 -3.48 -0.70
N ARG A 77 -7.15 -2.95 -1.16
CA ARG A 77 -7.21 -2.05 -2.33
C ARG A 77 -6.32 -0.83 -2.17
N VAL A 78 -6.39 -0.19 -1.01
CA VAL A 78 -5.59 0.99 -0.65
C VAL A 78 -4.09 0.68 -0.75
N ALA A 79 -3.66 -0.47 -0.24
CA ALA A 79 -2.26 -0.90 -0.30
C ALA A 79 -1.81 -1.22 -1.73
N GLU A 80 -2.67 -1.81 -2.57
CA GLU A 80 -2.36 -2.07 -3.98
C GLU A 80 -2.20 -0.78 -4.79
N PHE A 81 -3.03 0.22 -4.52
CA PHE A 81 -2.84 1.56 -5.08
C PHE A 81 -1.52 2.18 -4.62
N ASP A 82 -1.19 2.15 -3.34
CA ASP A 82 0.09 2.68 -2.84
C ASP A 82 1.29 1.98 -3.47
N ALA A 83 1.24 0.65 -3.57
CA ALA A 83 2.29 -0.14 -4.19
C ALA A 83 2.47 0.24 -5.66
N LEU A 84 1.37 0.32 -6.42
CA LEU A 84 1.41 0.76 -7.81
C LEU A 84 1.94 2.20 -7.93
N PHE A 85 1.47 3.11 -7.07
CA PHE A 85 1.87 4.51 -7.12
C PHE A 85 3.37 4.67 -6.84
N SER A 86 3.91 4.04 -5.80
CA SER A 86 5.34 4.15 -5.51
C SER A 86 6.23 3.53 -6.60
N ALA A 87 5.74 2.49 -7.27
CA ALA A 87 6.49 1.79 -8.32
C ALA A 87 6.41 2.49 -9.69
N ALA A 88 5.25 3.05 -10.04
CA ALA A 88 4.91 3.44 -11.40
C ALA A 88 4.76 4.94 -11.62
N VAL A 89 4.35 5.71 -10.61
CA VAL A 89 4.03 7.14 -10.78
C VAL A 89 5.32 7.95 -10.89
N GLN A 90 5.43 8.69 -11.99
CA GLN A 90 6.52 9.61 -12.29
C GLN A 90 6.11 11.08 -12.14
N GLY A 91 4.80 11.35 -12.22
CA GLY A 91 4.25 12.69 -12.09
C GLY A 91 2.76 12.65 -11.73
N VAL A 92 2.33 13.67 -10.99
CA VAL A 92 0.94 13.86 -10.57
C VAL A 92 0.52 15.26 -10.96
N ALA A 93 -0.65 15.38 -11.59
CA ALA A 93 -1.21 16.67 -11.98
C ALA A 93 -2.72 16.70 -11.76
N ARG A 94 -3.21 17.84 -11.28
CA ARG A 94 -4.63 18.10 -11.07
C ARG A 94 -5.13 19.16 -12.05
N PRO A 95 -5.44 18.78 -13.31
CA PRO A 95 -5.89 19.75 -14.32
C PRO A 95 -7.23 20.42 -13.98
N GLU A 96 -8.15 19.68 -13.37
CA GLU A 96 -9.49 20.14 -13.02
C GLU A 96 -9.89 19.56 -11.66
N PRO A 97 -10.87 20.14 -10.94
CA PRO A 97 -11.35 19.60 -9.66
C PRO A 97 -11.94 18.19 -9.74
N THR A 98 -12.34 17.72 -10.91
CA THR A 98 -12.95 16.39 -11.12
C THR A 98 -12.04 15.45 -11.91
N VAL A 99 -10.85 15.89 -12.33
CA VAL A 99 -9.91 15.10 -13.15
C VAL A 99 -8.51 15.07 -12.53
N LEU A 100 -8.02 13.87 -12.21
CA LEU A 100 -6.65 13.60 -11.79
C LEU A 100 -5.90 12.98 -12.97
N ARG A 101 -4.68 13.46 -13.23
CA ARG A 101 -3.77 12.90 -14.21
C ARG A 101 -2.53 12.36 -13.51
N LEU A 102 -2.25 11.08 -13.71
CA LEU A 102 -1.01 10.43 -13.28
C LEU A 102 -0.17 10.13 -14.52
N VAL A 103 1.12 10.44 -14.46
CA VAL A 103 2.09 10.00 -15.46
C VAL A 103 2.74 8.73 -14.93
N LEU A 104 2.56 7.62 -15.65
CA LEU A 104 3.06 6.30 -15.28
C LEU A 104 4.22 5.88 -16.18
N ASP A 105 5.16 5.14 -15.61
CA ASP A 105 6.10 4.34 -16.40
C ASP A 105 5.33 3.30 -17.23
N ALA A 106 5.58 3.26 -18.54
CA ALA A 106 4.88 2.37 -19.48
C ALA A 106 4.99 0.88 -19.10
N ARG A 107 6.02 0.45 -18.36
CA ARG A 107 6.16 -0.95 -17.91
C ARG A 107 5.06 -1.39 -16.96
N HIS A 108 4.37 -0.45 -16.30
CA HIS A 108 3.29 -0.74 -15.36
C HIS A 108 1.89 -0.41 -15.91
N GLU A 109 1.78 -0.01 -17.18
CA GLU A 109 0.51 0.32 -17.81
C GLU A 109 -0.50 -0.84 -17.70
N ALA A 110 -0.07 -2.08 -17.92
CA ALA A 110 -0.91 -3.26 -17.80
C ALA A 110 -1.44 -3.42 -16.37
N ALA A 111 -0.57 -3.32 -15.36
CA ALA A 111 -0.97 -3.42 -13.96
C ALA A 111 -1.95 -2.30 -13.55
N ALA A 112 -1.72 -1.07 -14.04
CA ALA A 112 -2.62 0.04 -13.78
C ALA A 112 -4.00 -0.16 -14.42
N ARG A 113 -4.07 -0.71 -15.64
CA ARG A 113 -5.34 -1.06 -16.29
C ARG A 113 -6.12 -2.13 -15.55
N GLU A 114 -5.43 -3.19 -15.09
CA GLU A 114 -6.06 -4.25 -14.30
C GLU A 114 -6.64 -3.71 -12.99
N LEU A 115 -5.91 -2.83 -12.31
CA LEU A 115 -6.38 -2.18 -11.08
C LEU A 115 -7.58 -1.26 -11.38
N ALA A 116 -7.51 -0.44 -12.43
CA ALA A 116 -8.61 0.41 -12.86
C ALA A 116 -9.89 -0.39 -13.20
N ALA A 117 -9.73 -1.55 -13.85
CA ALA A 117 -10.86 -2.44 -14.16
C ALA A 117 -11.51 -2.99 -12.88
N GLN A 118 -10.70 -3.44 -11.91
CA GLN A 118 -11.20 -3.90 -10.61
C GLN A 118 -11.95 -2.80 -9.85
N GLU A 119 -11.40 -1.58 -9.82
CA GLU A 119 -12.05 -0.44 -9.17
C GLU A 119 -13.34 -0.02 -9.86
N SER A 120 -13.38 0.00 -11.20
CA SER A 120 -14.62 0.32 -11.91
C SER A 120 -15.75 -0.67 -11.61
N GLY A 121 -15.41 -1.91 -11.23
CA GLY A 121 -16.36 -2.93 -10.78
C GLY A 121 -16.86 -2.71 -9.34
N CYS A 122 -16.06 -2.10 -8.47
CA CYS A 122 -16.39 -1.90 -7.04
C CYS A 122 -16.93 -0.48 -6.74
N CYS A 123 -16.50 0.50 -7.52
CA CYS A 123 -16.70 1.94 -7.38
C CYS A 123 -17.00 2.50 -8.79
N SER A 124 -18.25 2.32 -9.28
CA SER A 124 -18.62 2.60 -10.68
C SER A 124 -18.66 4.08 -11.09
N PHE A 125 -18.52 5.00 -10.13
CA PHE A 125 -18.45 6.43 -10.41
C PHE A 125 -17.09 6.86 -10.98
N PHE A 126 -16.04 6.06 -10.81
CA PHE A 126 -14.75 6.35 -11.44
C PHE A 126 -14.80 6.09 -12.94
N THR A 127 -14.32 7.08 -13.69
CA THR A 127 -14.01 6.92 -15.11
C THR A 127 -12.51 6.92 -15.28
N PHE A 128 -11.97 5.85 -15.85
CA PHE A 128 -10.53 5.70 -16.10
C PHE A 128 -10.24 5.78 -17.59
N THR A 129 -9.25 6.60 -17.97
CA THR A 129 -8.77 6.71 -19.35
C THR A 129 -7.26 6.65 -19.38
N PHE A 130 -6.70 5.84 -20.28
CA PHE A 130 -5.26 5.71 -20.47
C PHE A 130 -4.87 6.26 -21.83
N THR A 131 -3.90 7.17 -21.87
CA THR A 131 -3.40 7.78 -23.10
C THR A 131 -1.88 7.64 -23.17
N PRO A 132 -1.32 7.08 -24.26
CA PRO A 132 0.13 7.04 -24.43
C PRO A 132 0.69 8.46 -24.57
N SER A 133 1.83 8.73 -23.94
CA SER A 133 2.55 10.01 -24.00
C SER A 133 4.03 9.79 -24.30
N THR A 134 4.75 10.87 -24.63
CA THR A 134 6.21 10.84 -24.84
C THR A 134 7.00 10.49 -23.58
N ASP A 135 6.43 10.80 -22.42
CA ASP A 135 6.99 10.64 -21.07
C ASP A 135 6.49 9.38 -20.36
N GLY A 136 5.66 8.55 -21.00
CA GLY A 136 5.10 7.35 -20.41
C GLY A 136 3.63 7.17 -20.78
N VAL A 137 2.79 6.84 -19.81
CA VAL A 137 1.34 6.69 -20.00
C VAL A 137 0.60 7.63 -19.06
N HIS A 138 -0.29 8.43 -19.61
CA HIS A 138 -1.18 9.29 -18.82
C HIS A 138 -2.40 8.49 -18.40
N TRP A 139 -2.55 8.27 -17.11
CA TRP A 139 -3.75 7.71 -16.50
C TRP A 139 -4.61 8.86 -15.98
N HIS A 140 -5.73 9.10 -16.67
CA HIS A 140 -6.76 10.03 -16.25
C HIS A 140 -7.81 9.32 -15.41
N ILE A 141 -8.10 9.89 -14.24
CA ILE A 141 -9.12 9.45 -13.31
C ILE A 141 -10.11 10.59 -13.16
N THR A 142 -11.36 10.35 -13.57
CA THR A 142 -12.44 11.34 -13.51
C THR A 142 -13.54 10.86 -12.57
N VAL A 143 -14.09 11.79 -11.79
CA VAL A 143 -15.18 11.53 -10.84
C VAL A 143 -16.30 12.57 -10.98
N PRO A 144 -17.54 12.27 -10.54
CA PRO A 144 -18.58 13.28 -10.36
C PRO A 144 -18.19 14.34 -9.33
N GLU A 145 -18.77 15.54 -9.42
CA GLU A 145 -18.47 16.67 -8.51
C GLU A 145 -18.66 16.34 -7.01
N ALA A 146 -19.60 15.44 -6.69
CA ALA A 146 -19.83 14.96 -5.33
C ALA A 146 -18.64 14.21 -4.73
N GLN A 147 -17.79 13.60 -5.57
CA GLN A 147 -16.70 12.71 -5.16
C GLN A 147 -15.32 13.37 -5.31
N THR A 148 -15.27 14.70 -5.34
CA THR A 148 -14.02 15.46 -5.49
C THR A 148 -13.05 15.22 -4.33
N GLU A 149 -13.56 15.11 -3.10
CA GLU A 149 -12.76 14.81 -1.90
C GLU A 149 -12.03 13.46 -2.00
N VAL A 150 -12.69 12.44 -2.57
CA VAL A 150 -12.08 11.13 -2.85
C VAL A 150 -10.91 11.25 -3.82
N LEU A 151 -11.10 12.04 -4.87
CA LEU A 151 -10.09 12.24 -5.90
C LEU A 151 -8.91 13.07 -5.39
N ASP A 152 -9.15 13.99 -4.47
CA ASP A 152 -8.10 14.78 -3.82
C ASP A 152 -7.28 13.91 -2.86
N ALA A 153 -7.92 13.07 -2.05
CA ALA A 153 -7.21 12.10 -1.20
C ALA A 153 -6.39 11.09 -2.03
N LEU A 154 -6.89 10.66 -3.19
CA LEU A 154 -6.14 9.83 -4.13
C LEU A 154 -4.91 10.57 -4.69
N ALA A 155 -5.07 11.85 -5.02
CA ALA A 155 -3.98 12.70 -5.53
C ALA A 155 -2.88 12.88 -4.47
N GLU A 156 -3.24 13.19 -3.22
CA GLU A 156 -2.30 13.34 -2.11
C GLU A 156 -1.45 12.08 -1.91
N ARG A 157 -2.09 10.91 -1.97
CA ARG A 157 -1.39 9.61 -1.85
C ARG A 157 -0.44 9.35 -3.01
N ALA A 158 -0.88 9.59 -4.24
CA ALA A 158 -0.02 9.44 -5.41
C ALA A 158 1.18 10.40 -5.36
N THR A 159 0.97 11.64 -4.88
CA THR A 159 2.05 12.62 -4.70
C THR A 159 3.02 12.17 -3.59
N ALA A 160 2.53 11.72 -2.44
CA ALA A 160 3.36 11.24 -1.34
C ALA A 160 4.19 10.01 -1.75
N ALA A 161 3.58 9.06 -2.46
CA ALA A 161 4.26 7.87 -2.97
C ALA A 161 5.32 8.21 -4.02
N GLY A 162 5.02 9.12 -4.95
CA GLY A 162 5.97 9.58 -5.98
C GLY A 162 7.13 10.40 -5.41
N ALA A 163 6.93 11.12 -4.29
CA ALA A 163 7.96 11.87 -3.59
C ALA A 163 8.90 11.00 -2.74
N SER A 164 8.48 9.78 -2.38
CA SER A 164 9.24 8.85 -1.53
C SER A 164 10.24 7.98 -2.31
N ARG A 165 10.35 8.21 -3.62
CA ARG A 165 11.20 7.45 -4.55
C ARG A 165 12.45 8.25 -4.94
#